data_AF-A0A0K8U4G8-F1
#
_entry.id   AF-A0A0K8U4G8-F1
#
_cell.length_a   1.000
_cell.length_b   1.000
_cell.length_c   1.000
_cell.angle_alpha   90.00
_cell.angle_beta   90.00
_cell.angle_gamma   90.00
#
_symmetry.space_group_name_H-M   'P 1'
#
loop_
_entity.id
_entity.type
_entity.pdbx_description
1 polymer ?
#
loop_
_entity_poly.entity_id
_entity_poly.type
_entity_poly.pdbx_seq_one_letter_code
_entity_poly.pdbx_strand_id
1 'polypeptide(L)'
;LFGLIKNCIDYFSGELVSDAHDPVYMDAYNRSISNPEEFWSDLGRLIDWHKPWEHVMDNRNPPFTKWYSGGYVNACYNAVDRHVLNGNGNKVALIYDSPLTNTIRHVTYQELYDEVSVFAGGLANLGLQKGDRVVIYMPLIPEAIVAMLATVRLGAVHSVVFGGFAASELCMRIEHAEPKFILAANCGVEPRKVVPYLDILHEAVEMSKWKPICNIVYIRENILRSGNINWKTDML
;
A
#
# COMPACT_ATOMS: atom_id res chain seq x y z
N LEU A 1 12.44 26.86 3.25
CA LEU A 1 12.92 25.54 3.74
C LEU A 1 14.45 25.38 3.75
N PHE A 2 15.23 26.23 3.08
CA PHE A 2 16.71 26.19 3.11
C PHE A 2 17.37 27.05 4.21
N GLY A 3 16.58 27.63 5.13
CA GLY A 3 17.08 28.46 6.23
C GLY A 3 17.19 27.76 7.60
N LEU A 4 16.63 26.54 7.73
CA LEU A 4 16.63 25.77 8.98
C LEU A 4 17.81 24.78 9.10
N ILE A 5 18.54 24.53 8.01
CA ILE A 5 19.67 23.57 7.99
C ILE A 5 21.02 24.27 8.29
N LYS A 6 21.07 25.61 8.28
CA LYS A 6 22.34 26.35 8.43
C LYS A 6 22.76 26.64 9.87
N ASN A 7 21.93 26.35 10.87
CA ASN A 7 22.23 26.64 12.29
C ASN A 7 22.82 25.44 13.06
N CYS A 8 23.14 24.32 12.42
CA CYS A 8 23.64 23.12 13.10
C CYS A 8 25.14 22.84 12.96
N ILE A 9 25.97 23.76 12.42
CA ILE A 9 27.39 23.47 12.16
C ILE A 9 28.39 24.26 13.04
N ASP A 10 27.97 25.31 13.75
CA ASP A 10 28.92 26.13 14.54
C ASP A 10 28.75 26.00 16.07
N TYR A 11 28.69 24.77 16.58
CA TYR A 11 28.75 24.55 18.04
C TYR A 11 29.44 23.23 18.43
N PHE A 12 30.69 23.01 17.99
CA PHE A 12 31.48 21.91 18.54
C PHE A 12 32.94 22.31 18.80
N SER A 13 33.16 22.83 20.01
CA SER A 13 34.44 22.76 20.72
C SER A 13 34.23 22.39 22.20
N GLY A 14 33.35 21.43 22.46
CA GLY A 14 33.08 20.85 23.77
C GLY A 14 32.63 19.40 23.61
N GLU A 15 33.02 18.54 24.55
CA GLU A 15 32.72 17.10 24.54
C GLU A 15 31.23 16.82 24.27
N LEU A 16 30.94 15.96 23.29
CA LEU A 16 29.62 15.40 23.05
C LEU A 16 29.21 14.61 24.30
N VAL A 17 28.29 15.15 25.10
CA VAL A 17 27.68 14.43 26.23
C VAL A 17 26.93 13.23 25.65
N SER A 18 27.33 12.01 26.06
CA SER A 18 26.92 10.74 25.44
C SER A 18 25.42 10.41 25.53
N ASP A 19 24.66 11.14 26.35
CA ASP A 19 23.28 10.77 26.70
C ASP A 19 22.28 11.95 26.70
N ALA A 20 22.61 13.07 26.05
CA ALA A 20 21.67 14.17 25.89
C ALA A 20 20.67 13.88 24.77
N HIS A 21 19.62 13.10 25.08
CA HIS A 21 18.48 12.98 24.18
C HIS A 21 17.78 14.33 24.01
N ASP A 22 17.29 14.61 22.79
CA ASP A 22 16.53 15.81 22.47
C ASP A 22 15.36 15.97 23.47
N PRO A 23 15.22 17.12 24.16
CA PRO A 23 14.17 17.30 25.17
C PRO A 23 12.75 17.09 24.66
N VAL A 24 12.48 17.41 23.39
CA VAL A 24 11.18 17.21 22.73
C VAL A 24 10.92 15.72 22.52
N TYR A 25 11.94 14.97 22.10
CA TYR A 25 11.86 13.51 21.99
C TYR A 25 11.59 12.88 23.36
N MET A 26 12.33 13.28 24.40
CA MET A 26 12.18 12.71 25.74
C MET A 26 10.80 12.97 26.33
N ASP A 27 10.25 14.17 26.14
CA ASP A 27 8.87 14.48 26.54
C ASP A 27 7.85 13.57 25.82
N ALA A 28 7.94 13.48 24.49
CA ALA A 28 7.02 12.65 23.71
C ALA A 28 7.11 11.16 24.09
N TYR A 29 8.33 10.65 24.26
CA TYR A 29 8.58 9.28 24.69
C TYR A 29 7.96 9.02 26.08
N ASN A 30 8.25 9.89 27.06
CA ASN A 30 7.74 9.75 28.41
C ASN A 30 6.21 9.77 28.43
N ARG A 31 5.57 10.74 27.75
CA ARG A 31 4.10 10.81 27.65
C ARG A 31 3.48 9.60 26.96
N SER A 32 4.14 9.05 25.94
CA SER A 32 3.65 7.85 25.23
C SER A 32 3.56 6.61 26.12
N ILE A 33 4.33 6.56 27.21
CA ILE A 33 4.39 5.44 28.16
C ILE A 33 3.59 5.75 29.43
N SER A 34 3.74 6.94 30.00
CA SER A 34 3.07 7.31 31.25
C SER A 34 1.58 7.62 31.04
N ASN A 35 1.23 8.21 29.89
CA ASN A 35 -0.11 8.67 29.55
C ASN A 35 -0.52 8.19 28.14
N PRO A 36 -0.48 6.87 27.85
CA PRO A 36 -0.62 6.34 26.48
C PRO A 36 -1.96 6.70 25.85
N GLU A 37 -3.08 6.60 26.59
CA GLU A 37 -4.40 6.91 26.02
C GLU A 37 -4.52 8.36 25.58
N GLU A 38 -4.03 9.32 26.38
CA GLU A 38 -4.04 10.74 26.04
C GLU A 38 -3.11 11.03 24.85
N PHE A 39 -1.87 10.54 24.94
CA PHE A 39 -0.87 10.74 23.88
C PHE A 39 -1.32 10.18 22.53
N TRP A 40 -1.83 8.95 22.50
CA TRP A 40 -2.31 8.33 21.28
C TRP A 40 -3.66 8.89 20.82
N SER A 41 -4.50 9.41 21.72
CA SER A 41 -5.71 10.18 21.35
C SER A 41 -5.35 11.39 20.51
N ASP A 42 -4.34 12.17 20.93
CA ASP A 42 -3.88 13.36 20.21
C ASP A 42 -3.35 13.01 18.82
N LEU A 43 -2.56 11.95 18.69
CA LEU A 43 -2.05 11.48 17.40
C LEU A 43 -3.15 10.89 16.51
N GLY A 44 -4.14 10.22 17.10
CA GLY A 44 -5.31 9.71 16.38
C GLY A 44 -6.09 10.81 15.65
N ARG A 45 -6.06 12.05 16.16
CA ARG A 45 -6.72 13.21 15.53
C ARG A 45 -6.00 13.73 14.27
N LEU A 46 -4.79 13.23 13.96
CA LEU A 46 -4.09 13.54 12.69
C LEU A 46 -4.66 12.80 11.48
N ILE A 47 -5.56 11.85 11.73
CA ILE A 47 -6.25 11.03 10.74
C ILE A 47 -7.70 11.52 10.65
N ASP A 48 -8.25 11.51 9.44
CA ASP A 48 -9.64 11.82 9.18
C ASP A 48 -10.50 10.57 9.39
N TRP A 49 -11.28 10.58 10.47
CA TRP A 49 -12.20 9.51 10.83
C TRP A 49 -13.59 9.80 10.29
N HIS A 50 -14.25 8.79 9.76
CA HIS A 50 -15.68 8.88 9.46
C HIS A 50 -16.51 8.83 10.75
N LYS A 51 -16.11 7.96 11.69
CA LYS A 51 -16.60 7.94 13.07
C LYS A 51 -15.36 7.88 13.98
N PRO A 52 -15.13 8.86 14.87
CA PRO A 52 -14.08 8.77 15.86
C PRO A 52 -14.23 7.52 16.74
N TRP A 53 -13.12 7.08 17.32
CA TRP A 53 -13.08 5.94 18.21
C TRP A 53 -13.81 6.20 19.54
N GLU A 54 -14.22 5.13 20.20
CA GLU A 54 -14.79 5.15 21.56
C GLU A 54 -13.68 4.92 22.60
N HIS A 55 -12.71 4.06 22.29
CA HIS A 55 -11.53 3.82 23.13
C HIS A 55 -10.26 3.83 22.30
N VAL A 56 -9.25 4.57 22.75
CA VAL A 56 -7.93 4.63 22.09
C VAL A 56 -7.22 3.29 22.20
N MET A 57 -7.25 2.68 23.38
CA MET A 57 -6.63 1.40 23.67
C MET A 57 -7.58 0.56 24.52
N ASP A 58 -7.86 -0.66 24.08
CA ASP A 58 -8.59 -1.67 24.83
C ASP A 58 -7.66 -2.86 25.06
N ASN A 59 -7.11 -2.93 26.29
CA ASN A 59 -6.17 -3.97 26.71
C ASN A 59 -6.79 -4.97 27.70
N ARG A 60 -8.11 -5.16 27.67
CA ARG A 60 -8.82 -6.05 28.62
C ARG A 60 -8.55 -7.55 28.40
N ASN A 61 -7.99 -7.94 27.24
CA ASN A 61 -7.69 -9.33 26.91
C ASN A 61 -6.30 -9.51 26.25
N PRO A 62 -5.19 -9.41 26.98
CA PRO A 62 -3.84 -9.63 26.43
C PRO A 62 -3.66 -11.07 25.90
N PRO A 63 -2.90 -11.30 24.79
CA PRO A 63 -2.16 -10.32 23.99
C PRO A 63 -2.99 -9.63 22.89
N PHE A 64 -4.32 -9.74 22.93
CA PHE A 64 -5.23 -9.23 21.89
C PHE A 64 -5.67 -7.77 22.12
N THR A 65 -4.70 -6.89 22.34
CA THR A 65 -4.95 -5.44 22.50
C THR A 65 -5.58 -4.87 21.23
N LYS A 66 -6.63 -4.07 21.38
CA LYS A 66 -7.29 -3.35 20.28
C LYS A 66 -6.98 -1.87 20.38
N TRP A 67 -6.77 -1.22 19.24
CA TRP A 67 -6.51 0.20 19.15
C TRP A 67 -7.65 0.89 18.39
N TYR A 68 -8.02 2.09 18.85
CA TYR A 68 -9.06 2.94 18.26
C TYR A 68 -10.40 2.21 18.05
N SER A 69 -10.80 1.40 19.03
CA SER A 69 -12.00 0.57 18.93
C SER A 69 -13.27 1.45 18.90
N GLY A 70 -14.26 1.01 18.13
CA GLY A 70 -15.46 1.80 17.81
C GLY A 70 -15.26 2.84 16.70
N GLY A 71 -14.02 3.08 16.28
CA GLY A 71 -13.68 4.00 15.20
C GLY A 71 -13.95 3.42 13.82
N TYR A 72 -14.31 4.28 12.88
CA TYR A 72 -14.51 3.94 11.48
C TYR A 72 -13.71 4.89 10.58
N VAL A 73 -12.83 4.32 9.77
CA VAL A 73 -11.86 5.03 8.94
C VAL A 73 -11.70 4.31 7.60
N ASN A 74 -11.30 5.03 6.57
CA ASN A 74 -10.88 4.48 5.29
C ASN A 74 -9.43 4.89 5.01
N ALA A 75 -8.56 3.91 4.73
CA ALA A 75 -7.15 4.14 4.48
C ALA A 75 -6.92 4.91 3.17
N CYS A 76 -7.66 4.58 2.10
CA CYS A 76 -7.57 5.28 0.82
C CYS A 76 -7.98 6.75 0.96
N TYR A 77 -9.05 7.04 1.70
CA TYR A 77 -9.49 8.41 1.94
C TYR A 77 -8.39 9.27 2.58
N ASN A 78 -7.72 8.72 3.60
CA ASN A 78 -6.63 9.40 4.29
C ASN A 78 -5.35 9.48 3.46
N ALA A 79 -5.10 8.51 2.58
CA ALA A 79 -3.92 8.48 1.74
C ALA A 79 -4.04 9.35 0.48
N VAL A 80 -5.26 9.58 -0.03
CA VAL A 80 -5.50 10.23 -1.32
C VAL A 80 -6.58 11.31 -1.24
N ASP A 81 -7.83 10.92 -0.99
CA ASP A 81 -9.02 11.79 -1.13
C ASP A 81 -8.87 13.10 -0.35
N ARG A 82 -8.49 13.03 0.92
CA ARG A 82 -8.36 14.22 1.77
C ARG A 82 -7.35 15.23 1.23
N HIS A 83 -6.31 14.78 0.54
CA HIS A 83 -5.30 15.67 -0.03
C HIS A 83 -5.88 16.44 -1.22
N VAL A 84 -6.64 15.76 -2.08
CA VAL A 84 -7.38 16.39 -3.19
C VAL A 84 -8.40 17.39 -2.66
N LEU A 85 -9.24 16.97 -1.71
CA LEU A 85 -10.29 17.82 -1.11
C LEU A 85 -9.73 19.06 -0.41
N ASN A 86 -8.53 18.97 0.17
CA ASN A 86 -7.82 20.08 0.78
C ASN A 86 -7.05 20.95 -0.25
N GLY A 87 -7.38 20.84 -1.54
CA GLY A 87 -6.80 21.67 -2.60
C GLY A 87 -5.40 21.27 -3.05
N ASN A 88 -4.89 20.11 -2.62
CA ASN A 88 -3.54 19.63 -3.00
C ASN A 88 -3.56 18.67 -4.20
N GLY A 89 -4.62 18.68 -5.01
CA GLY A 89 -4.76 17.77 -6.17
C GLY A 89 -3.57 17.82 -7.13
N ASN A 90 -3.01 19.01 -7.40
CA ASN A 90 -1.86 19.20 -8.30
C ASN A 90 -0.50 18.82 -7.67
N LYS A 91 -0.45 18.51 -6.37
CA LYS A 91 0.79 18.08 -5.72
C LYS A 91 1.13 16.66 -6.18
N VAL A 92 2.40 16.43 -6.50
CA VAL A 92 2.90 15.08 -6.83
C VAL A 92 2.75 14.17 -5.61
N ALA A 93 2.03 13.06 -5.79
CA ALA A 93 1.83 12.01 -4.79
C ALA A 93 2.86 10.88 -4.97
N LEU A 94 3.12 10.45 -6.20
CA LEU A 94 4.07 9.39 -6.54
C LEU A 94 5.10 9.89 -7.55
N ILE A 95 6.35 9.50 -7.34
CA ILE A 95 7.41 9.61 -8.34
C ILE A 95 7.85 8.18 -8.64
N TYR A 96 7.53 7.72 -9.85
CA TYR A 96 8.03 6.46 -10.38
C TYR A 96 9.27 6.74 -11.18
N ASP A 97 10.42 6.31 -10.66
CA ASP A 97 11.71 6.36 -11.34
C ASP A 97 12.19 4.93 -11.57
N SER A 98 12.20 4.53 -12.85
CA SER A 98 12.68 3.23 -13.27
C SER A 98 13.91 3.38 -14.16
N PRO A 99 15.12 3.23 -13.60
CA PRO A 99 16.35 3.29 -14.40
C PRO A 99 16.42 2.15 -15.42
N LEU A 100 15.82 1.00 -15.11
CA LEU A 100 15.79 -0.19 -15.97
C LEU A 100 14.95 0.01 -17.24
N THR A 101 13.97 0.92 -17.20
CA THR A 101 13.12 1.26 -18.35
C THR A 101 13.33 2.70 -18.82
N ASN A 102 14.32 3.40 -18.24
CA ASN A 102 14.61 4.81 -18.45
C ASN A 102 13.34 5.69 -18.42
N THR A 103 12.45 5.41 -17.47
CA THR A 103 11.13 6.03 -17.38
C THR A 103 11.01 6.74 -16.04
N ILE A 104 10.65 8.03 -16.08
CA ILE A 104 10.27 8.81 -14.91
C ILE A 104 8.85 9.31 -15.11
N ARG A 105 7.94 8.94 -14.19
CA ARG A 105 6.54 9.38 -14.18
C ARG A 105 6.24 10.06 -12.85
N HIS A 106 5.68 11.25 -12.92
CA HIS A 106 5.12 11.94 -11.76
C HIS A 106 3.61 11.75 -11.80
N VAL A 107 3.03 11.31 -10.68
CA VAL A 107 1.59 11.13 -10.54
C VAL A 107 1.12 12.07 -9.43
N THR A 108 0.25 13.00 -9.79
CA THR A 108 -0.38 13.94 -8.86
C THR A 108 -1.43 13.27 -7.98
N TYR A 109 -1.82 13.90 -6.87
CA TYR A 109 -2.92 13.40 -6.04
C TYR A 109 -4.23 13.31 -6.81
N GLN A 110 -4.50 14.24 -7.75
CA GLN A 110 -5.69 14.20 -8.58
C GLN A 110 -5.67 13.00 -9.53
N GLU A 111 -4.58 12.77 -10.26
CA GLU A 111 -4.43 11.60 -11.14
C GLU A 111 -4.55 10.29 -10.36
N LEU A 112 -3.88 10.20 -9.19
CA LEU A 112 -3.98 9.02 -8.33
C LEU A 112 -5.41 8.80 -7.83
N TYR A 113 -6.12 9.88 -7.46
CA TYR A 113 -7.52 9.81 -7.06
C TYR A 113 -8.40 9.27 -8.19
N ASP A 114 -8.22 9.77 -9.41
CA ASP A 114 -9.02 9.37 -10.57
C ASP A 114 -8.76 7.90 -10.94
N GLU A 115 -7.49 7.48 -11.02
CA GLU A 115 -7.11 6.09 -11.30
C GLU A 115 -7.65 5.12 -10.25
N VAL A 116 -7.48 5.44 -8.96
CA VAL A 116 -8.00 4.59 -7.87
C VAL A 116 -9.52 4.55 -7.87
N SER A 117 -10.19 5.68 -8.13
CA SER A 117 -11.66 5.75 -8.16
C SER A 117 -12.24 4.90 -9.28
N VAL A 118 -11.68 5.02 -10.49
CA VAL A 118 -12.08 4.23 -11.65
C VAL A 118 -11.84 2.75 -11.40
N PHE A 119 -10.64 2.38 -10.93
CA PHE A 119 -10.30 0.98 -10.72
C PHE A 119 -11.12 0.34 -9.60
N ALA A 120 -11.34 1.05 -8.49
CA ALA A 120 -12.24 0.59 -7.43
C ALA A 120 -13.68 0.42 -7.95
N GLY A 121 -14.19 1.34 -8.78
CA GLY A 121 -15.51 1.19 -9.41
C GLY A 121 -15.60 -0.07 -10.29
N GLY A 122 -14.55 -0.35 -11.08
CA GLY A 122 -14.45 -1.58 -11.86
C GLY A 122 -14.46 -2.85 -10.99
N LEU A 123 -13.66 -2.88 -9.93
CA LEU A 123 -13.62 -4.00 -8.98
C LEU A 123 -14.97 -4.21 -8.28
N ALA A 124 -15.65 -3.13 -7.89
CA ALA A 124 -16.99 -3.21 -7.30
C ALA A 124 -18.02 -3.78 -8.28
N ASN A 125 -17.96 -3.39 -9.57
CA ASN A 125 -18.83 -3.92 -10.62
C ASN A 125 -18.58 -5.41 -10.89
N LEU A 126 -17.33 -5.87 -10.73
CA LEU A 126 -16.99 -7.30 -10.76
C LEU A 126 -17.39 -8.03 -9.46
N GLY A 127 -17.94 -7.29 -8.49
CA GLY A 127 -18.51 -7.83 -7.27
C GLY A 127 -17.56 -7.87 -6.09
N LEU A 128 -16.43 -7.13 -6.09
CA LEU A 128 -15.57 -7.02 -4.91
C LEU A 128 -16.32 -6.37 -3.74
N GLN A 129 -16.27 -7.00 -2.56
CA GLN A 129 -16.97 -6.55 -1.36
C GLN A 129 -16.03 -6.44 -0.16
N LYS A 130 -16.47 -5.73 0.89
CA LYS A 130 -15.75 -5.61 2.15
C LYS A 130 -15.44 -7.00 2.72
N GLY A 131 -14.17 -7.23 3.08
CA GLY A 131 -13.70 -8.50 3.64
C GLY A 131 -13.30 -9.56 2.61
N ASP A 132 -13.59 -9.36 1.32
CA ASP A 132 -12.99 -10.18 0.26
C ASP A 132 -11.46 -9.99 0.25
N ARG A 133 -10.72 -11.05 -0.11
CA ARG A 133 -9.27 -10.98 -0.24
C ARG A 133 -8.87 -10.83 -1.70
N VAL A 134 -7.84 -10.05 -1.96
CA VAL A 134 -7.29 -9.80 -3.29
C VAL A 134 -5.79 -10.01 -3.23
N VAL A 135 -5.26 -10.90 -4.05
CA VAL A 135 -3.80 -11.05 -4.17
C VAL A 135 -3.29 -10.03 -5.18
N ILE A 136 -2.19 -9.34 -4.86
CA ILE A 136 -1.52 -8.41 -5.78
C ILE A 136 -0.13 -8.98 -6.10
N TYR A 137 0.08 -9.32 -7.37
CA TYR A 137 1.32 -9.87 -7.89
C TYR A 137 1.82 -8.99 -9.06
N MET A 138 2.37 -7.83 -8.70
CA MET A 138 2.80 -6.79 -9.64
C MET A 138 4.24 -6.35 -9.31
N PRO A 139 5.01 -5.88 -10.31
CA PRO A 139 6.31 -5.23 -10.07
C PRO A 139 6.12 -3.87 -9.38
N LEU A 140 7.23 -3.22 -9.03
CA LEU A 140 7.23 -1.86 -8.49
C LEU A 140 6.87 -0.84 -9.58
N ILE A 141 5.57 -0.63 -9.78
CA ILE A 141 4.98 0.34 -10.72
C ILE A 141 3.83 1.09 -10.04
N PRO A 142 3.45 2.31 -10.50
CA PRO A 142 2.34 3.09 -9.93
C PRO A 142 1.04 2.30 -9.80
N GLU A 143 0.75 1.46 -10.78
CA GLU A 143 -0.47 0.66 -10.85
C GLU A 143 -0.58 -0.35 -9.69
N ALA A 144 0.55 -0.79 -9.11
CA ALA A 144 0.53 -1.61 -7.90
C ALA A 144 0.00 -0.82 -6.68
N ILE A 145 0.34 0.47 -6.58
CA ILE A 145 -0.20 1.37 -5.54
C ILE A 145 -1.68 1.64 -5.78
N VAL A 146 -2.08 1.86 -7.04
CA VAL A 146 -3.49 2.00 -7.43
C VAL A 146 -4.28 0.76 -7.01
N ALA A 147 -3.75 -0.44 -7.28
CA ALA A 147 -4.37 -1.71 -6.90
C ALA A 147 -4.54 -1.88 -5.38
N MET A 148 -3.51 -1.54 -4.60
CA MET A 148 -3.59 -1.58 -3.13
C MET A 148 -4.66 -0.61 -2.61
N LEU A 149 -4.64 0.64 -3.09
CA LEU A 149 -5.55 1.69 -2.65
C LEU A 149 -7.00 1.41 -3.06
N ALA A 150 -7.23 0.93 -4.28
CA ALA A 150 -8.57 0.56 -4.77
C ALA A 150 -9.16 -0.59 -3.94
N THR A 151 -8.34 -1.58 -3.58
CA THR A 151 -8.76 -2.71 -2.74
C THR A 151 -9.21 -2.23 -1.35
N VAL A 152 -8.38 -1.44 -0.64
CA VAL A 152 -8.75 -0.94 0.70
C VAL A 152 -9.86 0.10 0.66
N ARG A 153 -10.04 0.81 -0.45
CA ARG A 153 -11.15 1.77 -0.63
C ARG A 153 -12.50 1.08 -0.48
N LEU A 154 -12.62 -0.13 -1.01
CA LEU A 154 -13.82 -0.98 -0.91
C LEU A 154 -13.89 -1.79 0.39
N GLY A 155 -12.89 -1.64 1.27
CA GLY A 155 -12.80 -2.42 2.52
C GLY A 155 -12.43 -3.90 2.30
N ALA A 156 -11.95 -4.25 1.11
CA ALA A 156 -11.34 -5.54 0.85
C ALA A 156 -9.90 -5.58 1.41
N VAL A 157 -9.33 -6.78 1.51
CA VAL A 157 -8.02 -7.04 2.10
C VAL A 157 -7.04 -7.44 1.01
N HIS A 158 -6.04 -6.61 0.71
CA HIS A 158 -5.00 -7.00 -0.23
C HIS A 158 -3.91 -7.86 0.45
N SER A 159 -3.40 -8.84 -0.29
CA SER A 159 -2.23 -9.64 0.04
C SER A 159 -1.19 -9.45 -1.06
N VAL A 160 -0.18 -8.61 -0.81
CA VAL A 160 0.86 -8.28 -1.79
C VAL A 160 1.92 -9.37 -1.76
N VAL A 161 2.22 -9.93 -2.93
CA VAL A 161 3.21 -11.01 -3.09
C VAL A 161 4.40 -10.48 -3.86
N PHE A 162 5.59 -10.64 -3.28
CA PHE A 162 6.83 -10.21 -3.92
C PHE A 162 7.05 -10.95 -5.25
N GLY A 163 7.31 -10.18 -6.31
CA GLY A 163 7.43 -10.70 -7.67
C GLY A 163 8.61 -11.62 -7.96
N GLY A 164 9.60 -11.68 -7.06
CA GLY A 164 10.73 -12.61 -7.19
C GLY A 164 10.43 -14.04 -6.73
N PHE A 165 9.25 -14.30 -6.17
CA PHE A 165 8.83 -15.64 -5.78
C PHE A 165 8.49 -16.51 -7.01
N ALA A 166 8.72 -17.82 -6.90
CA ALA A 166 8.32 -18.78 -7.91
C ALA A 166 6.83 -19.15 -7.76
N ALA A 167 6.33 -19.92 -8.72
CA ALA A 167 4.92 -20.29 -8.80
C ALA A 167 4.43 -21.05 -7.54
N SER A 168 5.28 -21.90 -6.95
CA SER A 168 5.00 -22.62 -5.70
C SER A 168 4.69 -21.68 -4.54
N GLU A 169 5.50 -20.62 -4.35
CA GLU A 169 5.31 -19.68 -3.25
C GLU A 169 4.11 -18.76 -3.47
N LEU A 170 3.79 -18.43 -4.72
CA LEU A 170 2.57 -17.71 -5.07
C LEU A 170 1.34 -18.59 -4.82
N CYS A 171 1.37 -19.85 -5.25
CA CYS A 171 0.32 -20.84 -5.02
C CYS A 171 -0.01 -20.98 -3.53
N MET A 172 0.99 -21.14 -2.67
CA MET A 172 0.78 -21.22 -1.21
C MET A 172 0.03 -20.00 -0.66
N ARG A 173 0.30 -18.80 -1.18
CA ARG A 173 -0.37 -17.57 -0.75
C ARG A 173 -1.79 -17.46 -1.29
N ILE A 174 -2.02 -17.93 -2.51
CA ILE A 174 -3.37 -18.04 -3.09
C ILE A 174 -4.22 -19.00 -2.22
N GLU A 175 -3.70 -20.18 -1.90
CA GLU A 175 -4.42 -21.15 -1.07
C GLU A 175 -4.68 -20.65 0.35
N HIS A 176 -3.71 -19.95 0.96
CA HIS A 176 -3.89 -19.41 2.30
C HIS A 176 -4.86 -18.22 2.36
N ALA A 177 -4.84 -17.34 1.34
CA ALA A 177 -5.66 -16.14 1.34
C ALA A 177 -7.07 -16.36 0.74
N GLU A 178 -7.27 -17.44 -0.03
CA GLU A 178 -8.50 -17.72 -0.78
C GLU A 178 -9.05 -16.45 -1.46
N PRO A 179 -8.25 -15.81 -2.34
CA PRO A 179 -8.60 -14.51 -2.89
C PRO A 179 -9.72 -14.64 -3.92
N LYS A 180 -10.56 -13.61 -3.96
CA LYS A 180 -11.60 -13.48 -4.98
C LYS A 180 -11.00 -13.14 -6.34
N PHE A 181 -10.00 -12.25 -6.35
CA PHE A 181 -9.28 -11.81 -7.54
C PHE A 181 -7.78 -11.85 -7.32
N ILE A 182 -7.04 -12.01 -8.41
CA ILE A 182 -5.60 -11.72 -8.46
C ILE A 182 -5.39 -10.50 -9.37
N LEU A 183 -4.71 -9.48 -8.87
CA LEU A 183 -4.30 -8.32 -9.66
C LEU A 183 -2.83 -8.51 -10.02
N ALA A 184 -2.50 -8.52 -11.30
CA ALA A 184 -1.16 -8.81 -11.77
C ALA A 184 -0.71 -7.84 -12.86
N ALA A 185 0.59 -7.84 -13.15
CA ALA A 185 1.10 -7.27 -14.38
C ALA A 185 1.59 -8.40 -15.28
N ASN A 186 1.60 -8.17 -16.60
CA ASN A 186 2.12 -9.18 -17.53
C ASN A 186 3.62 -9.46 -17.32
N CYS A 187 4.46 -8.48 -16.97
CA CYS A 187 5.89 -8.70 -16.78
C CYS A 187 6.58 -7.69 -15.83
N GLY A 188 7.75 -8.08 -15.34
CA GLY A 188 8.68 -7.25 -14.56
C GLY A 188 10.01 -7.07 -15.27
N VAL A 189 10.86 -6.14 -14.78
CA VAL A 189 12.22 -5.95 -15.30
C VAL A 189 13.20 -5.96 -14.14
N GLU A 190 14.22 -6.80 -14.26
CA GLU A 190 15.38 -6.88 -13.39
C GLU A 190 16.65 -6.60 -14.22
N PRO A 191 17.80 -6.24 -13.62
CA PRO A 191 18.98 -5.77 -14.37
C PRO A 191 19.48 -6.64 -15.53
N ARG A 192 19.15 -7.94 -15.53
CA ARG A 192 19.61 -8.89 -16.56
C ARG A 192 18.50 -9.69 -17.24
N LYS A 193 17.23 -9.48 -16.85
CA LYS A 193 16.12 -10.30 -17.37
C LYS A 193 14.79 -9.60 -17.24
N VAL A 194 13.88 -9.96 -18.14
CA VAL A 194 12.44 -9.75 -17.97
C VAL A 194 11.92 -10.87 -17.06
N VAL A 195 11.12 -10.51 -16.06
CA VAL A 195 10.47 -11.48 -15.18
C VAL A 195 9.10 -11.80 -15.76
N PRO A 196 8.80 -13.08 -16.05
CA PRO A 196 7.57 -13.46 -16.71
C PRO A 196 6.42 -13.64 -15.70
N TYR A 197 5.90 -12.54 -15.16
CA TYR A 197 4.87 -12.57 -14.12
C TYR A 197 3.64 -13.37 -14.54
N LEU A 198 3.22 -13.26 -15.80
CA LEU A 198 2.03 -13.95 -16.28
C LEU A 198 2.21 -15.47 -16.33
N ASP A 199 3.38 -15.95 -16.80
CA ASP A 199 3.69 -17.38 -16.81
C ASP A 199 3.72 -17.95 -15.39
N ILE A 200 4.36 -17.25 -14.45
CA ILE A 200 4.43 -17.64 -13.04
C ILE A 200 3.04 -17.65 -12.40
N LEU A 201 2.21 -16.64 -12.71
CA LEU A 201 0.83 -16.56 -12.23
C LEU A 201 0.00 -17.74 -12.72
N HIS A 202 0.06 -18.06 -14.02
CA HIS A 202 -0.72 -19.16 -14.59
C HIS A 202 -0.29 -20.50 -14.01
N GLU A 203 1.01 -20.74 -13.85
CA GLU A 203 1.52 -21.94 -13.19
C GLU A 203 1.03 -22.02 -11.75
N ALA A 204 1.10 -20.92 -10.98
CA ALA A 204 0.65 -20.89 -9.59
C ALA A 204 -0.86 -21.13 -9.45
N VAL A 205 -1.67 -20.51 -10.33
CA VAL A 205 -3.12 -20.71 -10.35
C VAL A 205 -3.43 -22.14 -10.75
N GLU A 206 -2.72 -22.75 -11.69
CA GLU A 206 -2.93 -24.14 -12.09
C GLU A 206 -2.63 -25.10 -10.93
N MET A 207 -1.52 -24.90 -10.22
CA MET A 207 -1.13 -25.68 -9.04
C MET A 207 -2.12 -25.56 -7.88
N SER A 208 -2.71 -24.37 -7.69
CA SER A 208 -3.56 -24.08 -6.54
C SER A 208 -4.90 -24.82 -6.59
N LYS A 209 -5.34 -25.35 -5.44
CA LYS A 209 -6.71 -25.88 -5.29
C LYS A 209 -7.75 -24.77 -5.27
N TRP A 210 -7.38 -23.56 -4.88
CA TRP A 210 -8.25 -22.40 -4.90
C TRP A 210 -8.16 -21.69 -6.24
N LYS A 211 -9.31 -21.55 -6.94
CA LYS A 211 -9.38 -20.81 -8.20
C LYS A 211 -10.09 -19.47 -7.96
N PRO A 212 -9.40 -18.33 -8.09
CA PRO A 212 -10.03 -17.01 -8.08
C PRO A 212 -11.08 -16.90 -9.19
N ILE A 213 -11.99 -15.93 -9.08
CA ILE A 213 -13.00 -15.67 -10.12
C ILE A 213 -12.32 -15.26 -11.43
N CYS A 214 -11.34 -14.36 -11.35
CA CYS A 214 -10.49 -13.98 -12.46
C CYS A 214 -9.18 -13.36 -11.99
N ASN A 215 -8.25 -13.25 -12.94
CA ASN A 215 -7.03 -12.46 -12.85
C ASN A 215 -7.25 -11.15 -13.61
N ILE A 216 -6.96 -10.00 -13.02
CA ILE A 216 -7.00 -8.70 -13.70
C ILE A 216 -5.55 -8.30 -13.97
N VAL A 217 -5.19 -8.19 -15.25
CA VAL A 217 -3.81 -8.15 -15.73
C VAL A 217 -3.53 -6.80 -16.39
N TYR A 218 -2.67 -6.00 -15.74
CA TYR A 218 -2.11 -4.80 -16.33
C TYR A 218 -1.05 -5.13 -17.38
N ILE A 219 -1.24 -4.64 -18.60
CA ILE A 219 -0.32 -4.85 -19.72
C ILE A 219 0.69 -3.72 -19.79
N ARG A 220 1.96 -4.06 -19.51
CA ARG A 220 3.09 -3.14 -19.71
C ARG A 220 3.50 -3.17 -21.18
N GLU A 221 2.89 -2.33 -22.00
CA GLU A 221 3.05 -2.34 -23.46
C GLU A 221 4.49 -2.09 -23.94
N ASN A 222 5.26 -1.30 -23.19
CA ASN A 222 6.62 -0.89 -23.54
C ASN A 222 7.70 -1.94 -23.19
N ILE A 223 7.31 -3.13 -22.76
CA ILE A 223 8.21 -4.19 -22.32
C ILE A 223 7.85 -5.46 -23.08
N LEU A 224 8.88 -6.22 -23.49
CA LEU A 224 8.71 -7.54 -24.10
C LEU A 224 7.66 -8.34 -23.31
N ARG A 225 6.61 -8.77 -24.01
CA ARG A 225 5.49 -9.50 -23.41
C ARG A 225 6.00 -10.80 -22.80
N SER A 226 5.52 -11.10 -21.60
CA SER A 226 5.63 -12.45 -21.04
C SER A 226 4.27 -13.13 -21.10
N GLY A 227 4.29 -14.42 -21.44
CA GLY A 227 3.10 -15.26 -21.56
C GLY A 227 2.09 -14.82 -22.62
N ASN A 228 1.12 -15.69 -22.86
CA ASN A 228 -0.10 -15.37 -23.60
C ASN A 228 -1.22 -15.13 -22.59
N ILE A 229 -2.10 -14.15 -22.88
CA ILE A 229 -3.30 -13.94 -22.09
C ILE A 229 -4.18 -15.20 -22.15
N ASN A 230 -4.56 -15.71 -20.99
CA ASN A 230 -5.52 -16.79 -20.88
C ASN A 230 -6.92 -16.18 -20.80
N TRP A 231 -7.58 -16.02 -21.96
CA TRP A 231 -8.91 -15.39 -22.07
C TRP A 231 -10.04 -16.09 -21.28
N LYS A 232 -9.78 -17.25 -20.67
CA LYS A 232 -10.73 -17.90 -19.76
C LYS A 232 -10.63 -17.38 -18.32
N THR A 233 -9.44 -16.98 -17.90
CA THR A 233 -9.15 -16.58 -16.51
C THR A 233 -8.75 -15.12 -16.38
N ASP A 234 -8.23 -14.52 -17.45
CA ASP A 234 -7.61 -13.21 -17.44
C ASP A 234 -8.54 -12.16 -18.04
N MET A 235 -8.58 -11.01 -17.37
CA MET A 235 -9.22 -9.76 -17.79
C MET A 235 -8.15 -8.66 -17.84
N LEU A 236 -8.35 -7.66 -18.69
CA LEU A 236 -7.43 -6.52 -18.87
C LEU A 236 -7.97 -5.27 -18.20
#